data_AF-A0A914S4S5-F1
#
_entry.id   AF-A0A914S4S5-F1
#
_cell.length_a   1.000
_cell.length_b   1.000
_cell.length_c   1.000
_cell.angle_alpha   90.00
_cell.angle_beta   90.00
_cell.angle_gamma   90.00
#
_symmetry.space_group_name_H-M   'P 1'
#
loop_
_entity.id
_entity.type
_entity.pdbx_description
1 polymer ?
#
loop_
_entity_poly.entity_id
_entity_poly.type
_entity_poly.pdbx_seq_one_letter_code
_entity_poly.pdbx_strand_id
1 'polypeptide(L)'
;MITFLLQVLENTAVGTIIAKILATDADSGDFGIVVYDIEAHNESHLPFSVNSTSGQIIVTSFIDYELKKNYHFDLTARNPHDPSCSRLRVEVLVDSQNEFIPRFLTTKQHFEVSTRAIKGE
;
A
#
# COMPACT_ATOMS: atom_id res chain seq x y z
N MET A 1 15.22 -12.46 3.47
CA MET A 1 14.55 -11.17 3.69
C MET A 1 13.08 -11.48 3.97
N ILE A 2 12.55 -11.02 5.09
CA ILE A 2 11.14 -11.21 5.46
C ILE A 2 10.31 -10.16 4.71
N THR A 3 9.12 -10.55 4.25
CA THR A 3 8.16 -9.66 3.61
C THR A 3 6.91 -9.56 4.48
N PHE A 4 6.44 -8.34 4.73
CA PHE A 4 5.17 -8.05 5.38
C PHE A 4 4.16 -7.56 4.34
N LEU A 5 3.03 -8.25 4.24
CA LEU A 5 1.96 -7.90 3.33
C LEU A 5 0.91 -7.05 4.04
N LEU A 6 0.54 -5.93 3.42
CA LEU A 6 -0.48 -5.01 3.89
C LEU A 6 -1.51 -4.78 2.80
N GLN A 7 -2.78 -4.63 3.18
CA GLN A 7 -3.84 -4.19 2.29
C GLN A 7 -4.34 -2.82 2.71
N VAL A 8 -4.63 -1.98 1.72
CA VAL A 8 -5.24 -0.66 1.91
C VAL A 8 -6.32 -0.46 0.87
N LEU A 9 -7.47 0.07 1.28
CA LEU A 9 -8.50 0.45 0.32
C LEU A 9 -8.03 1.67 -0.45
N GLU A 10 -8.33 1.75 -1.74
CA GLU A 10 -8.25 3.04 -2.43
C GLU A 10 -9.13 4.09 -1.75
N ASN A 11 -8.86 5.37 -2.01
CA ASN A 11 -9.52 6.51 -1.36
C ASN A 11 -9.39 6.56 0.17
N THR A 12 -8.51 5.73 0.78
CA THR A 12 -8.19 5.83 2.20
C THR A 12 -7.73 7.25 2.54
N ALA A 13 -8.34 7.87 3.56
CA ALA A 13 -8.09 9.25 3.91
C ALA A 13 -6.62 9.48 4.33
N VAL A 14 -6.05 10.61 3.90
CA VAL A 14 -4.73 11.07 4.36
C VAL A 14 -4.73 11.23 5.87
N GLY A 15 -3.67 10.75 6.52
CA GLY A 15 -3.54 10.68 7.98
C GLY A 15 -4.02 9.37 8.59
N THR A 16 -4.62 8.46 7.80
CA THR A 16 -5.03 7.14 8.30
C THR A 16 -3.81 6.28 8.60
N ILE A 17 -3.79 5.67 9.80
CA ILE A 17 -2.81 4.66 10.19
C ILE A 17 -3.27 3.32 9.63
N ILE A 18 -2.46 2.72 8.75
CA ILE A 18 -2.80 1.46 8.06
C ILE A 18 -2.09 0.25 8.67
N ALA A 19 -0.96 0.46 9.35
CA ALA A 19 -0.24 -0.59 10.06
C ALA A 19 0.59 -0.01 11.20
N LYS A 20 1.03 -0.87 12.10
CA LYS A 20 2.05 -0.57 13.10
C LYS A 20 3.06 -1.71 13.15
N ILE A 21 4.32 -1.41 12.89
CA ILE A 21 5.42 -2.36 13.02
C ILE A 21 6.09 -2.16 14.37
N LEU A 22 6.37 -3.27 15.05
CA LEU A 22 7.08 -3.26 16.33
C LEU A 22 8.44 -3.94 16.15
N ALA A 23 9.48 -3.20 16.47
CA ALA A 23 10.84 -3.67 16.67
C ALA A 23 11.28 -3.34 18.10
N THR A 24 12.11 -4.21 18.65
CA THR A 24 12.61 -4.11 20.03
C THR A 24 14.11 -4.25 20.03
N ASP A 25 14.78 -3.42 20.83
CA ASP A 25 16.18 -3.57 21.19
C ASP A 25 16.26 -4.13 22.62
N ALA A 26 17.18 -5.06 22.87
CA ALA A 26 17.32 -5.71 24.17
C ALA A 26 18.08 -4.84 25.19
N ASP A 27 18.76 -3.80 24.71
CA ASP A 27 19.49 -2.87 25.55
C ASP A 27 18.57 -1.93 26.32
N SER A 28 19.12 -1.28 27.35
CA SER A 28 18.37 -0.41 28.26
C SER A 28 18.67 1.07 28.02
N GLY A 29 17.71 1.94 28.39
CA GLY A 29 17.88 3.39 28.28
C GLY A 29 17.98 3.85 26.83
N ASP A 30 18.89 4.78 26.56
CA ASP A 30 19.07 5.37 25.21
C ASP A 30 19.58 4.37 24.16
N PHE A 31 20.16 3.25 24.60
CA PHE A 31 20.55 2.14 23.74
C PHE A 31 19.38 1.18 23.45
N GLY A 32 18.25 1.29 24.14
CA GLY A 32 17.04 0.54 23.83
C GLY A 32 16.12 1.24 22.81
N ILE A 33 16.47 2.45 22.38
CA ILE A 33 15.62 3.27 21.51
C ILE A 33 15.67 2.77 20.08
N VAL A 34 14.51 2.50 19.50
CA VAL A 34 14.37 2.11 18.10
C VAL A 34 13.78 3.25 17.29
N VAL A 35 14.44 3.60 16.19
CA VAL A 35 14.00 4.59 15.21
C VAL A 35 13.66 3.90 13.90
N TYR A 36 12.47 4.21 13.37
CA TYR A 36 11.95 3.67 12.12
C TYR A 36 12.15 4.65 10.96
N ASP A 37 12.44 4.12 9.77
CA ASP A 37 12.51 4.91 8.53
C ASP A 37 12.09 4.09 7.30
N ILE A 38 11.61 4.76 6.25
CA ILE A 38 11.21 4.13 4.98
C ILE A 38 12.24 4.42 3.89
N GLU A 39 12.77 3.37 3.28
CA GLU A 39 13.60 3.44 2.08
C GLU A 39 12.76 3.07 0.85
N ALA A 40 12.37 4.08 0.07
CA ALA A 40 11.44 3.93 -1.04
C ALA A 40 12.07 3.39 -2.35
N HIS A 41 13.40 3.19 -2.41
CA HIS A 41 14.11 2.53 -3.52
C HIS A 41 13.60 2.83 -4.95
N ASN A 42 13.55 4.11 -5.33
CA ASN A 42 13.09 4.66 -6.63
C ASN A 42 11.58 4.90 -6.77
N GLU A 43 10.79 4.68 -5.71
CA GLU A 43 9.38 5.03 -5.67
C GLU A 43 9.22 6.53 -5.33
N SER A 44 9.38 7.39 -6.33
CA SER A 44 9.48 8.86 -6.18
C SER A 44 8.24 9.54 -5.58
N HIS A 45 7.13 8.81 -5.42
CA HIS A 45 5.87 9.28 -4.84
C HIS A 45 5.19 8.21 -4.00
N LEU A 46 5.90 7.66 -3.01
CA LEU A 46 5.30 6.71 -2.07
C LEU A 46 4.22 7.40 -1.22
N PRO A 47 2.94 6.97 -1.24
CA PRO A 47 1.86 7.62 -0.50
C PRO A 47 1.81 7.21 0.98
N PHE A 48 2.95 6.79 1.53
CA PHE A 48 3.08 6.28 2.90
C PHE A 48 4.29 6.90 3.59
N SER A 49 4.16 7.12 4.89
CA SER A 49 5.26 7.47 5.79
C SER A 49 5.24 6.57 7.01
N VAL A 50 6.34 6.51 7.74
CA VAL A 50 6.38 5.87 9.06
C VAL A 50 6.62 6.92 10.14
N ASN A 51 5.90 6.81 11.25
CA ASN A 51 6.22 7.55 12.46
C ASN A 51 7.48 6.94 13.10
N SER A 52 8.53 7.75 13.20
CA SER A 52 9.89 7.30 13.55
C SER A 52 10.03 6.71 14.95
N THR A 53 9.10 6.97 15.88
CA THR A 53 9.17 6.46 17.26
C THR A 53 8.16 5.35 17.55
N SER A 54 6.98 5.39 16.92
CA SER A 54 5.91 4.43 17.17
C SER A 54 5.83 3.29 16.15
N GLY A 55 6.49 3.41 15.00
CA GLY A 55 6.44 2.44 13.91
C GLY A 55 5.10 2.40 13.17
N GLN A 56 4.25 3.42 13.34
CA GLN A 56 2.97 3.54 12.64
C GLN A 56 3.17 3.95 11.19
N ILE A 57 2.63 3.18 10.25
CA ILE A 57 2.61 3.50 8.83
C ILE A 57 1.34 4.29 8.52
N ILE A 58 1.49 5.47 7.91
CA ILE A 58 0.43 6.48 7.74
C ILE A 58 0.32 6.85 6.26
N VAL A 59 -0.92 6.95 5.76
CA VAL A 59 -1.22 7.45 4.41
C VAL A 59 -0.93 8.95 4.32
N THR A 60 -0.12 9.37 3.36
CA THR A 60 0.31 10.77 3.17
C THR A 60 -0.22 11.41 1.90
N SER A 61 -0.75 10.62 0.97
CA SER A 61 -1.24 11.09 -0.32
C SER A 61 -2.37 10.19 -0.82
N PHE A 62 -3.08 10.67 -1.84
CA PHE A 62 -4.18 9.94 -2.46
C PHE A 62 -3.71 8.62 -3.06
N ILE A 63 -4.53 7.57 -2.89
CA ILE A 63 -4.29 6.21 -3.41
C ILE A 63 -5.46 5.89 -4.33
N ASP A 64 -5.11 5.55 -5.58
CA ASP A 64 -6.03 5.28 -6.68
C ASP A 64 -5.68 3.92 -7.26
N TYR A 65 -6.63 2.98 -7.21
CA TYR A 65 -6.41 1.62 -7.67
C TYR A 65 -6.13 1.56 -9.18
N GLU A 66 -6.81 2.40 -9.98
CA GLU A 66 -6.62 2.48 -11.43
C GLU A 66 -5.24 3.03 -11.80
N LEU A 67 -4.68 3.93 -10.97
CA LEU A 67 -3.35 4.49 -11.16
C LEU A 67 -2.25 3.49 -10.78
N LYS A 68 -2.35 2.88 -9.59
CA LYS A 68 -1.33 1.96 -9.08
C LYS A 68 -1.89 0.97 -8.06
N LYS A 69 -1.75 -0.32 -8.36
CA LYS A 69 -2.35 -1.44 -7.61
C LYS A 69 -1.50 -1.96 -6.46
N ASN A 70 -0.20 -1.66 -6.45
CA ASN A 70 0.70 -2.10 -5.39
C ASN A 70 1.85 -1.12 -5.21
N TYR A 71 2.38 -1.08 -4.00
CA TYR A 71 3.58 -0.36 -3.63
C TYR A 71 4.51 -1.28 -2.86
N HIS A 72 5.81 -1.03 -2.93
CA HIS A 72 6.77 -1.71 -2.08
C HIS A 72 7.84 -0.74 -1.60
N PHE A 73 8.31 -0.96 -0.39
CA PHE A 73 9.41 -0.21 0.21
C PHE A 73 10.07 -1.07 1.29
N ASP A 74 11.30 -0.72 1.65
CA ASP A 74 11.96 -1.34 2.78
C ASP A 74 11.75 -0.46 4.01
N LEU A 75 11.24 -1.05 5.09
CA LEU A 75 11.17 -0.43 6.40
C LEU A 75 12.42 -0.80 7.19
N THR A 76 13.07 0.20 7.76
CA THR A 76 14.22 0.02 8.64
C THR A 76 13.85 0.30 10.08
N ALA A 77 14.53 -0.40 10.99
CA ALA A 77 14.49 -0.15 12.42
C ALA A 77 15.92 -0.24 12.93
N ARG A 78 16.39 0.85 13.56
CA ARG A 78 17.76 0.94 14.10
C ARG A 78 17.81 1.71 15.40
N ASN A 79 18.79 1.36 16.23
CA ASN A 79 19.20 2.19 17.34
C ASN A 79 20.11 3.32 16.82
N PRO A 80 19.87 4.59 17.18
CA PRO A 80 20.73 5.71 16.76
C PRO A 80 22.21 5.57 17.15
N HIS A 81 22.50 4.80 18.20
CA HIS A 81 23.84 4.57 18.75
C HIS A 81 24.50 3.28 18.24
N ASP A 82 23.80 2.49 17.41
CA ASP A 82 24.32 1.25 16.82
C ASP A 82 24.32 1.37 15.28
N PRO A 83 25.42 1.01 14.58
CA PRO A 83 25.43 0.93 13.11
C PRO A 83 24.52 -0.17 12.55
N SER A 84 24.10 -1.14 13.37
CA SER A 84 23.24 -2.26 13.00
C SER A 84 21.83 -1.78 12.69
N CYS A 85 21.24 -2.38 11.65
CA CYS A 85 19.91 -2.06 11.20
C CYS A 85 19.16 -3.33 10.84
N SER A 86 17.93 -3.45 11.32
CA SER A 86 16.97 -4.45 10.86
C SER A 86 16.19 -3.89 9.68
N ARG A 87 15.88 -4.75 8.70
CA ARG A 87 15.18 -4.36 7.46
C ARG A 87 14.05 -5.34 7.17
N LEU A 88 12.89 -4.80 6.81
CA LEU A 88 11.68 -5.53 6.49
C LEU A 88 11.14 -5.01 5.16
N ARG A 89 10.92 -5.89 4.18
CA ARG A 89 10.23 -5.48 2.96
C ARG A 89 8.73 -5.37 3.24
N VAL A 90 8.13 -4.23 2.93
CA VAL A 90 6.69 -4.02 3.02
C VAL A 90 6.12 -4.02 1.61
N GLU A 91 5.10 -4.83 1.39
CA GLU A 91 4.31 -4.86 0.15
C GLU A 91 2.89 -4.41 0.49
N VAL A 92 2.45 -3.32 -0.12
CA VAL A 92 1.11 -2.76 0.07
C VAL A 92 0.28 -3.04 -1.16
N LEU A 93 -0.78 -3.82 -1.02
CA LEU A 93 -1.77 -4.07 -2.05
C LEU A 93 -2.92 -3.08 -1.91
N VAL A 94 -3.30 -2.44 -3.02
CA VAL A 94 -4.46 -1.56 -3.07
C VAL A 94 -5.68 -2.39 -3.43
N ASP A 95 -6.70 -2.34 -2.59
CA ASP A 95 -7.99 -2.97 -2.84
C ASP A 95 -8.93 -1.95 -3.50
N SER A 96 -9.50 -2.32 -4.64
CA SER A 96 -10.43 -1.48 -5.41
C SER A 96 -11.78 -1.32 -4.71
N GLN A 97 -12.40 -0.16 -4.89
CA GLN A 97 -13.78 0.17 -4.58
C GLN A 97 -14.55 0.45 -5.88
N ASN A 98 -15.84 0.11 -5.91
CA ASN A 98 -16.65 0.35 -7.10
C ASN A 98 -17.05 1.84 -7.21
N GLU A 99 -16.18 2.64 -7.83
CA GLU A 99 -16.39 4.08 -8.01
C GLU A 99 -17.01 4.43 -9.37
N PHE A 100 -16.92 3.51 -10.34
CA PHE A 100 -17.38 3.73 -11.70
C PHE A 100 -18.69 2.99 -11.97
N ILE A 101 -19.75 3.77 -12.21
CA ILE A 101 -21.00 3.23 -12.76
C ILE A 101 -20.70 2.70 -14.17
N PRO A 102 -21.09 1.45 -14.52
CA PRO A 102 -20.88 0.92 -15.86
C PRO A 102 -21.47 1.86 -16.92
N ARG A 103 -20.69 2.18 -17.95
CA ARG A 103 -21.15 2.99 -19.09
C ARG A 103 -21.02 2.19 -20.37
N PHE A 104 -22.11 2.17 -21.16
CA PHE A 104 -22.02 1.70 -22.52
C PHE A 104 -21.18 2.68 -23.34
N LEU A 105 -20.19 2.16 -24.09
CA LEU A 105 -19.32 2.96 -24.94
C LEU A 105 -20.08 3.70 -26.06
N THR A 106 -21.28 3.19 -26.40
CA THR A 106 -22.17 3.79 -27.39
C THR A 106 -23.60 3.75 -26.90
N THR A 107 -24.37 4.81 -27.15
CA THR A 107 -25.82 4.87 -26.87
C THR A 107 -26.66 4.06 -27.87
N LYS A 108 -26.03 3.50 -28.92
CA LYS A 108 -26.66 2.64 -29.93
C LYS A 108 -25.71 1.49 -30.26
N GLN A 109 -26.18 0.26 -30.03
CA GLN A 109 -25.56 -0.93 -30.59
C GLN A 109 -26.53 -1.52 -31.61
N HIS A 110 -26.02 -1.86 -32.79
CA HIS A 110 -26.78 -2.58 -33.80
C HIS A 110 -26.28 -4.01 -33.82
N PHE A 111 -27.18 -4.98 -33.70
CA PHE A 111 -26.88 -6.39 -33.76
C PHE A 111 -27.81 -7.02 -34.80
N GLU A 112 -27.24 -7.83 -35.68
CA GLU A 112 -28.01 -8.67 -36.58
C GLU A 112 -28.10 -10.07 -35.99
N VAL A 113 -29.32 -10.61 -35.91
CA VAL A 113 -29.58 -11.95 -35.40
C VAL A 113 -30.14 -12.79 -36.53
N SER A 114 -29.52 -13.95 -36.78
CA SER A 114 -30.01 -14.89 -37.77
C SER A 114 -31.42 -15.38 -37.42
N THR A 115 -32.26 -15.57 -38.43
CA THR A 115 -33.57 -16.22 -38.26
C THR A 115 -33.46 -17.68 -37.77
N ARG A 116 -32.25 -18.25 -37.80
CA ARG A 116 -31.93 -19.59 -37.29
C ARG A 116 -31.30 -19.58 -35.90
N ALA A 117 -31.24 -18.42 -35.23
CA ALA A 117 -30.65 -18.32 -33.89
C ALA A 117 -31.44 -19.17 -32.89
N ILE A 118 -30.71 -19.90 -32.05
CA ILE A 118 -31.26 -20.74 -31.01
C ILE A 118 -31.46 -19.86 -29.76
N LYS A 119 -32.56 -20.05 -29.03
CA LYS A 119 -32.84 -19.25 -27.83
C LYS A 119 -31.77 -19.50 -26.76
N GLY A 120 -30.99 -18.46 -26.45
CA GLY A 120 -30.05 -18.47 -25.33
C GLY A 120 -28.63 -18.95 -25.67
N GLU A 121 -28.30 -19.12 -26.96
CA GLU A 121 -26.93 -19.34 -27.45
C GLU A 121 -26.40 -18.15 -28.25
#